data_AF-A0A8C0X7N1-F1
#
_entry.id   AF-A0A8C0X7N1-F1
#
_cell.length_a   1.000
_cell.length_b   1.000
_cell.length_c   1.000
_cell.angle_alpha   90.00
_cell.angle_beta   90.00
_cell.angle_gamma   90.00
#
_symmetry.space_group_name_H-M   'P 1'
#
loop_
_entity.id
_entity.type
_entity.pdbx_description
1 polymer ?
#
loop_
_entity_poly.entity_id
_entity_poly.type
_entity_poly.pdbx_seq_one_letter_code
_entity_poly.pdbx_strand_id
1 'polypeptide(L)'
;MLYSQSPTAWLLACDATVTYSSPHVLHEDSNCRLLFAGYNDYTINVWDVLKGSRVSILFGHENRVSTLRVSPDGTAFCSGSWDHTLRTWASFLKTIN
;
A
#
# COMPACT_ATOMS: atom_id res chain seq x y z
N MET A 1 -4.35 11.90 9.43
CA MET A 1 -2.97 11.40 9.62
C MET A 1 -3.00 10.36 10.72
N LEU A 2 -3.05 9.07 10.37
CA LEU A 2 -2.83 8.01 11.34
C LEU A 2 -1.36 7.61 11.22
N TYR A 3 -0.56 8.00 12.21
CA TYR A 3 0.80 7.49 12.37
C TYR A 3 0.68 6.03 12.82
N SER A 4 1.18 5.08 12.00
CA SER A 4 1.40 3.70 12.43
C SER A 4 2.38 3.68 13.61
N GLN A 5 2.13 2.80 14.59
CA GLN A 5 2.97 2.55 15.78
C GLN A 5 4.24 1.74 15.45
N SER A 6 4.53 1.46 14.17
CA SER A 6 5.70 0.69 13.73
C SER A 6 6.80 1.62 13.20
N PRO A 7 7.92 1.82 13.93
CA PRO A 7 9.03 2.68 13.48
C PRO A 7 9.71 2.18 12.20
N THR A 8 9.54 0.91 11.83
CA THR A 8 10.19 0.27 10.67
C THR A 8 9.42 0.48 9.37
N ALA A 9 8.10 0.75 9.44
CA ALA A 9 7.25 1.02 8.28
C ALA A 9 7.72 2.24 7.48
N TRP A 10 8.16 3.27 8.19
CA TRP A 10 8.63 4.53 7.62
C TRP A 10 9.97 4.36 6.90
N LEU A 11 10.88 3.56 7.44
CA LEU A 11 12.21 3.33 6.85
C LEU A 11 12.11 2.62 5.49
N LEU A 12 11.26 1.61 5.36
CA LEU A 12 11.06 0.88 4.10
C LEU A 12 10.37 1.73 3.03
N ALA A 13 9.44 2.60 3.43
CA ALA A 13 8.82 3.55 2.49
C ALA A 13 9.81 4.60 1.97
N CYS A 14 10.77 5.01 2.80
CA CYS A 14 11.81 5.99 2.46
C CYS A 14 12.96 5.39 1.63
N ASP A 15 13.32 4.12 1.83
CA ASP A 15 14.33 3.39 1.04
C ASP A 15 13.77 2.76 -0.25
N ALA A 16 12.57 3.19 -0.67
CA ALA A 16 12.01 2.90 -1.98
C ALA A 16 12.81 3.66 -3.07
N THR A 17 14.06 3.25 -3.27
CA THR A 17 15.03 3.73 -4.27
C THR A 17 14.57 3.56 -5.74
N VAL A 18 13.30 3.19 -5.98
CA VAL A 18 12.72 2.91 -7.30
C VAL A 18 11.45 3.72 -7.59
N THR A 19 11.12 4.76 -6.81
CA THR A 19 9.98 5.64 -7.12
C THR A 19 10.33 7.11 -7.05
N TYR A 20 10.12 7.82 -8.16
CA TYR A 20 10.36 9.25 -8.33
C TYR A 20 9.42 10.17 -7.52
N SER A 21 8.58 9.62 -6.63
CA SER A 21 7.66 10.40 -5.80
C SER A 21 7.43 9.76 -4.43
N SER A 22 7.36 10.58 -3.39
CA SER A 22 7.06 10.13 -2.02
C SER A 22 5.60 9.67 -1.92
N PRO A 23 5.33 8.59 -1.16
CA PRO A 23 3.97 8.12 -0.96
C PRO A 23 3.13 9.14 -0.17
N HIS A 24 1.87 9.30 -0.56
CA HIS A 24 0.91 10.21 0.07
C HIS A 24 0.14 9.58 1.23
N VAL A 25 -0.03 8.26 1.20
CA VAL A 25 -0.72 7.49 2.23
C VAL A 25 -0.08 6.12 2.38
N LEU A 26 0.01 5.63 3.62
CA LEU A 26 0.59 4.34 3.99
C LEU A 26 -0.38 3.56 4.88
N HIS A 27 -0.43 2.24 4.71
CA HIS A 27 -1.17 1.33 5.59
C HIS A 27 -0.48 -0.03 5.66
N GLU A 28 -0.43 -0.65 6.84
CA GLU A 28 0.12 -2.00 7.05
C GLU A 28 -1.01 -3.03 7.18
N ASP A 29 -0.79 -4.28 6.77
CA ASP A 29 -1.72 -5.35 7.09
C ASP A 29 -1.67 -5.75 8.57
N SER A 30 -2.69 -6.47 9.04
CA SER A 30 -2.78 -6.92 10.44
C SER A 30 -1.66 -7.88 10.85
N ASN A 31 -0.93 -8.45 9.89
CA ASN A 31 0.15 -9.39 10.10
C ASN A 31 1.53 -8.72 10.07
N CYS A 32 1.60 -7.38 9.93
CA CYS A 32 2.85 -6.61 9.79
C CYS A 32 3.78 -7.13 8.68
N ARG A 33 3.20 -7.73 7.63
CA ARG A 33 3.92 -8.33 6.52
C ARG A 33 3.87 -7.47 5.28
N LEU A 34 2.71 -6.88 4.99
CA LEU A 34 2.49 -6.10 3.78
C LEU A 34 2.33 -4.62 4.11
N LEU A 35 3.05 -3.79 3.37
CA LEU A 35 2.89 -2.34 3.38
C LEU A 35 2.27 -1.90 2.05
N PHE A 36 1.17 -1.16 2.15
CA PHE A 36 0.47 -0.55 1.03
C PHE A 36 0.76 0.95 1.02
N ALA A 37 1.15 1.46 -0.14
CA ALA A 37 1.51 2.86 -0.32
C ALA A 37 0.79 3.43 -1.53
N GLY A 38 0.03 4.51 -1.34
CA GLY A 38 -0.66 5.23 -2.41
C GLY A 38 0.12 6.47 -2.83
N TYR A 39 0.23 6.72 -4.13
CA TYR A 39 1.10 7.76 -4.69
C TYR A 39 0.33 8.80 -5.51
N ASN A 40 1.01 9.92 -5.79
CA ASN A 40 0.53 10.98 -6.69
C ASN A 40 0.59 10.60 -8.16
N ASP A 41 1.36 9.58 -8.52
CA ASP A 41 1.42 9.02 -9.88
C ASP A 41 0.29 8.01 -10.15
N TYR A 42 -0.72 7.99 -9.28
CA TYR A 42 -1.95 7.20 -9.39
C TYR A 42 -1.75 5.70 -9.12
N THR A 43 -0.53 5.32 -8.72
CA THR A 43 -0.20 3.94 -8.41
C THR A 43 -0.40 3.61 -6.94
N ILE A 44 -0.55 2.32 -6.69
CA ILE A 44 -0.45 1.75 -5.34
C ILE A 44 0.67 0.72 -5.36
N ASN A 45 1.68 0.89 -4.51
CA ASN A 45 2.74 -0.09 -4.35
C ASN A 45 2.47 -0.98 -3.15
N VAL A 46 2.78 -2.27 -3.32
CA VAL A 46 2.71 -3.28 -2.27
C VAL A 46 4.10 -3.80 -2.00
N TRP A 47 4.53 -3.75 -0.74
CA TRP A 47 5.84 -4.20 -0.28
C TRP A 47 5.68 -5.36 0.70
N ASP A 48 6.52 -6.37 0.57
CA ASP A 48 6.68 -7.40 1.60
C ASP A 48 7.82 -6.96 2.52
N VAL A 49 7.46 -6.61 3.76
CA VAL A 49 8.36 -6.10 4.80
C VAL A 49 9.44 -7.12 5.14
N LEU A 50 9.12 -8.41 5.14
CA LEU A 50 10.09 -9.47 5.44
C LEU A 50 11.10 -9.66 4.31
N LYS A 51 10.66 -9.50 3.06
CA LYS A 51 11.53 -9.55 1.89
C LYS A 51 12.26 -8.24 1.62
N GLY A 52 11.87 -7.15 2.29
CA GLY A 52 12.40 -5.80 2.04
C GLY A 52 12.23 -5.34 0.59
N SER A 53 11.23 -5.83 -0.14
CA SER A 53 11.09 -5.59 -1.58
C SER A 53 9.65 -5.38 -2.03
N ARG A 54 9.51 -4.62 -3.12
CA ARG A 54 8.21 -4.35 -3.75
C ARG A 54 7.74 -5.60 -4.47
N VAL A 55 6.59 -6.13 -4.04
CA VAL A 55 6.02 -7.36 -4.59
C VAL A 55 4.94 -7.10 -5.63
N SER A 56 4.35 -5.91 -5.65
CA SER A 56 3.36 -5.53 -6.68
C SER A 56 3.25 -4.03 -6.87
N ILE A 57 2.80 -3.64 -8.06
CA ILE A 57 2.32 -2.29 -8.40
C ILE A 57 0.93 -2.46 -8.98
N LEU A 58 -0.04 -1.72 -8.43
CA LEU A 58 -1.42 -1.75 -8.89
C LEU A 58 -1.72 -0.48 -9.67
N PHE A 59 -2.24 -0.70 -10.89
CA PHE A 59 -2.67 0.34 -11.81
C PHE A 59 -4.18 0.30 -11.92
N GLY A 60 -4.79 1.47 -12.04
CA GLY A 60 -6.22 1.57 -12.30
C GLY A 60 -6.83 2.89 -11.86
N HIS A 61 -6.27 3.55 -10.85
CA HIS A 61 -6.68 4.92 -10.56
C HIS A 61 -6.21 5.87 -11.66
N GLU A 62 -7.05 6.86 -11.97
CA GLU A 62 -6.77 7.89 -12.98
C GLU A 62 -6.34 9.22 -12.34
N ASN A 63 -6.25 9.25 -11.01
CA ASN A 63 -5.81 10.40 -10.22
C ASN A 63 -5.19 9.93 -8.87
N ARG A 64 -4.68 10.88 -8.07
CA ARG A 64 -3.92 10.60 -6.84
C ARG A 64 -4.70 9.74 -5.88
N VAL A 65 -4.02 8.75 -5.31
CA VAL A 65 -4.57 7.93 -4.24
C VAL A 65 -4.52 8.72 -2.94
N SER A 66 -5.67 8.95 -2.32
CA SER A 66 -5.81 9.78 -1.11
C SER A 66 -6.02 8.97 0.15
N THR A 67 -6.46 7.71 0.05
CA THR A 67 -6.73 6.85 1.20
C THR A 67 -6.56 5.38 0.87
N LEU A 68 -6.15 4.59 1.87
CA LEU A 68 -6.01 3.15 1.83
C LEU A 68 -6.52 2.54 3.13
N ARG A 69 -7.26 1.42 3.05
CA ARG A 69 -7.76 0.71 4.22
C ARG A 69 -7.78 -0.79 3.96
N VAL A 70 -7.07 -1.55 4.78
CA VAL A 70 -7.01 -3.03 4.69
C VAL A 70 -8.20 -3.64 5.43
N SER A 71 -8.81 -4.69 4.89
CA SER A 71 -9.88 -5.41 5.57
C SER A 71 -9.35 -6.06 6.87
N PRO A 72 -10.17 -6.17 7.94
CA PRO A 72 -9.69 -6.75 9.20
C PRO A 72 -9.16 -8.19 9.08
N ASP A 73 -9.64 -8.95 8.09
CA ASP A 73 -9.21 -10.31 7.80
C ASP A 73 -7.99 -10.38 6.87
N GLY A 74 -7.46 -9.24 6.41
CA GLY A 74 -6.29 -9.13 5.53
C GLY A 74 -6.49 -9.68 4.11
N THR A 75 -7.72 -10.05 3.73
CA THR A 75 -8.00 -10.68 2.43
C THR A 75 -8.18 -9.68 1.30
N ALA A 76 -8.43 -8.41 1.63
CA ALA A 76 -8.61 -7.35 0.66
C ALA A 76 -8.18 -6.00 1.23
N PHE A 77 -8.08 -5.01 0.35
CA PHE A 77 -8.02 -3.62 0.77
C PHE A 77 -8.76 -2.72 -0.22
N CYS A 78 -9.15 -1.55 0.28
CA CYS A 78 -9.81 -0.53 -0.51
C CYS A 78 -8.87 0.67 -0.67
N SER A 79 -8.87 1.26 -1.87
CA SER A 79 -8.23 2.54 -2.15
C SER A 79 -9.27 3.56 -2.59
N GLY A 80 -9.09 4.80 -2.15
CA GLY A 80 -9.85 5.95 -2.64
C GLY A 80 -8.94 6.94 -3.33
N SER A 81 -9.44 7.52 -4.42
CA SER A 81 -8.69 8.42 -5.27
C SER A 81 -9.47 9.70 -5.57
N TRP A 82 -8.73 10.71 -6.04
CA TRP A 82 -9.26 11.95 -6.60
C TRP A 82 -9.92 11.76 -7.97
N ASP A 83 -9.93 10.55 -8.52
CA ASP A 83 -10.69 10.18 -9.73
C ASP A 83 -12.18 9.92 -9.44
N HIS A 84 -12.62 10.23 -8.21
CA HIS A 84 -13.98 10.00 -7.73
C HIS A 84 -14.39 8.54 -7.61
N THR A 85 -13.43 7.61 -7.62
CA THR A 85 -13.68 6.17 -7.48
C THR A 85 -13.09 5.60 -6.19
N LEU A 86 -13.74 4.54 -5.72
CA LEU A 86 -13.17 3.58 -4.78
C LEU A 86 -12.86 2.30 -5.54
N ARG A 87 -11.70 1.71 -5.28
CA ARG A 87 -11.31 0.41 -5.85
C ARG A 87 -11.02 -0.59 -4.75
N THR A 88 -11.45 -1.83 -4.96
CA THR A 88 -11.19 -2.95 -4.07
C THR A 88 -10.17 -3.87 -4.73
N TRP A 89 -9.20 -4.32 -3.94
CA TRP A 89 -8.10 -5.16 -4.40
C TRP A 89 -8.07 -6.41 -3.53
N ALA A 90 -8.13 -7.58 -4.17
CA ALA A 90 -7.96 -8.84 -3.49
C ALA A 90 -6.49 -9.04 -3.11
N SER A 91 -6.23 -9.47 -1.88
CA SER A 91 -4.89 -9.90 -1.47
C SER A 91 -4.69 -11.34 -1.95
N PHE A 92 -3.86 -11.51 -2.97
CA PHE A 92 -3.58 -12.83 -3.55
C PHE A 92 -2.65 -13.70 -2.68
N LEU A 93 -2.24 -13.21 -1.51
CA LEU A 93 -1.14 -13.79 -0.73
C LEU A 93 -1.57 -14.85 0.30
N LYS A 94 -2.84 -15.27 0.31
CA LYS A 94 -3.29 -16.41 1.14
C LYS A 94 -2.73 -17.77 0.71
N THR A 95 -2.01 -17.87 -0.42
CA THR A 95 -1.61 -19.16 -1.01
C THR A 95 -0.13 -19.53 -0.81
N ILE A 96 0.61 -18.86 0.07
CA ILE A 96 1.95 -19.34 0.45
C ILE A 96 1.81 -20.11 1.76
N ASN A 97 1.51 -21.41 1.61
CA ASN A 97 1.74 -22.44 2.61
C ASN A 97 3.24 -22.78 2.67
#